data_AF-A0A914JP76-F1
#
_entry.id   AF-A0A914JP76-F1
#
_cell.length_a   1.000
_cell.length_b   1.000
_cell.length_c   1.000
_cell.angle_alpha   90.00
_cell.angle_beta   90.00
_cell.angle_gamma   90.00
#
_symmetry.space_group_name_H-M   'P 1'
#
loop_
_entity.id
_entity.type
_entity.pdbx_description
1 polymer ?
#
loop_
_entity_poly.entity_id
_entity_poly.type
_entity_poly.pdbx_seq_one_letter_code
_entity_poly.pdbx_strand_id
1 'polypeptide(L)'
;IFVPSRRQARPTAVDLLTFALADRQKSRFLQINSDDPEFTEIVNNVQDEYLRETLSLGVGFVHEGISLKDVKIAETLFSTGAIQVLIVPRTMCYQINATAYTVIIMDTQVYNGQHHVYEDYPLADVLHMVGLANRPGKDDDARCVLMCQSSKKDYFKKFLYEPLPVESHLDTCLHDHFNAEIVTKTIENKQDAVDYLTWTFLYRRMTQNPNYYGLQEVTHRHISEALSELVENTLKDLETSQCIAIKDDDCLPLNLGMIASYYYINYTTIELFSVSLKPKTKARGLLEIISNAAEFANFPIRYKEDVVLKKLASKLPNTLKNQKWSDPHTKILLLLNAHLSRIQLSAELNKDIEFAVLKATRLTQACVDVLSSNGWLTPAIHAMELSQMLTQAMYSNESYLKQLPHANAALIERCKEKDVDGIFALLDLDDDVRLNLLQMNKHELNDVARFCNNYPSIEVNHRTSDDKIRIGESVSVEVELSRDNHIDGFAPPVVAPFYPVKKDEGWWLVVGEPETNLLCSIKRVTINATAAAALEFNPTEPGKHKYKLYFICDSYLGADQEFDFTVRVDEEKRERKRRHADDD
;
A
#
# COMPACT_ATOMS: atom_id res chain seq x y z
N ILE A 1 -19.02 -24.67 -2.23
CA ILE A 1 -20.11 -23.84 -1.66
C ILE A 1 -19.55 -22.46 -1.36
N PHE A 2 -20.11 -21.41 -1.95
CA PHE A 2 -19.76 -20.03 -1.65
C PHE A 2 -20.65 -19.48 -0.55
N VAL A 3 -20.05 -18.77 0.41
CA VAL A 3 -20.75 -18.16 1.54
C VAL A 3 -20.45 -16.66 1.66
N PRO A 4 -21.30 -15.86 2.34
CA PRO A 4 -21.16 -14.41 2.31
C PRO A 4 -19.99 -13.83 3.08
N SER A 5 -19.51 -14.56 4.08
CA SER A 5 -18.44 -14.10 4.95
C SER A 5 -17.59 -15.25 5.45
N ARG A 6 -16.36 -14.93 5.85
CA ARG A 6 -15.48 -15.86 6.56
C ARG A 6 -16.15 -16.50 7.78
N ARG A 7 -16.89 -15.72 8.57
CA ARG A 7 -17.56 -16.20 9.78
C ARG A 7 -18.65 -17.23 9.48
N GLN A 8 -19.15 -17.27 8.25
CA GLN A 8 -20.18 -18.21 7.83
C GLN A 8 -19.59 -19.55 7.34
N ALA A 9 -18.34 -19.58 6.86
CA ALA A 9 -17.75 -20.77 6.25
C ALA A 9 -17.71 -21.96 7.22
N ARG A 10 -17.22 -21.73 8.45
CA ARG A 10 -17.12 -22.79 9.47
C ARG A 10 -18.49 -23.28 9.98
N PRO A 11 -19.44 -22.43 10.39
CA PRO A 11 -20.78 -22.87 10.76
C PRO A 11 -21.45 -23.70 9.67
N THR A 12 -21.35 -23.29 8.41
CA THR A 12 -21.91 -24.06 7.29
C THR A 12 -21.26 -25.44 7.13
N ALA A 13 -19.95 -25.57 7.40
CA ALA A 13 -19.28 -26.88 7.42
C ALA A 13 -19.86 -27.79 8.52
N VAL A 14 -20.01 -27.24 9.72
CA VAL A 14 -20.54 -27.96 10.89
C VAL A 14 -22.00 -28.36 10.68
N ASP A 15 -22.82 -27.47 10.12
CA ASP A 15 -24.23 -27.75 9.82
C ASP A 15 -24.37 -28.91 8.84
N LEU A 16 -23.59 -28.92 7.75
CA LEU A 16 -23.60 -30.01 6.78
C LEU A 16 -23.23 -31.36 7.40
N LEU A 17 -22.23 -31.38 8.27
CA LEU A 17 -21.82 -32.59 8.99
C LEU A 17 -22.88 -33.03 10.00
N THR A 18 -23.55 -32.08 10.65
CA THR A 18 -24.64 -32.35 11.60
C THR A 18 -25.85 -32.94 10.88
N PHE A 19 -26.21 -32.42 9.70
CA PHE A 19 -27.28 -33.01 8.87
C PHE A 19 -26.89 -34.39 8.33
N ALA A 20 -25.64 -34.58 7.90
CA ALA A 20 -25.16 -35.89 7.48
C ALA A 20 -25.21 -36.93 8.62
N LEU A 21 -24.91 -36.51 9.86
CA LEU A 21 -25.05 -37.34 11.05
C LEU A 21 -26.53 -37.66 11.35
N ALA A 22 -27.43 -36.69 11.20
CA ALA A 22 -28.88 -36.88 11.36
C ALA A 22 -29.43 -37.90 10.34
N ASP A 23 -28.90 -37.89 9.12
CA ASP A 23 -29.19 -38.88 8.06
C ASP A 23 -28.50 -40.25 8.30
N ARG A 24 -27.79 -40.43 9.42
CA ARG A 24 -27.01 -41.62 9.77
C ARG A 24 -25.88 -41.95 8.77
N GLN A 25 -25.37 -40.94 8.06
CA GLN A 25 -24.26 -41.06 7.11
C GLN A 25 -23.14 -40.07 7.45
N LYS A 26 -22.53 -40.22 8.63
CA LYS A 26 -21.56 -39.28 9.22
C LYS A 26 -20.40 -38.90 8.26
N SER A 27 -19.87 -39.86 7.51
CA SER A 27 -18.72 -39.69 6.61
C SER A 27 -19.10 -39.69 5.13
N ARG A 28 -20.35 -39.38 4.78
CA ARG A 28 -20.84 -39.47 3.38
C ARG A 28 -20.05 -38.64 2.36
N PHE A 29 -19.38 -37.58 2.82
CA PHE A 29 -18.63 -36.66 1.97
C PHE A 29 -17.16 -37.06 1.86
N LEU A 30 -16.70 -38.07 2.58
CA LEU A 30 -15.35 -38.62 2.50
C LEU A 30 -15.36 -39.76 1.48
N GLN A 31 -14.59 -39.61 0.40
CA GLN A 31 -14.53 -40.60 -0.69
C GLN A 31 -13.25 -41.44 -0.66
N ILE A 32 -12.43 -41.28 0.38
CA ILE A 32 -11.25 -42.07 0.67
C ILE A 32 -11.47 -42.89 1.95
N ASN A 33 -10.72 -43.97 2.12
CA ASN A 33 -10.71 -44.70 3.39
C ASN A 33 -10.16 -43.80 4.51
N SER A 34 -10.89 -43.66 5.61
CA SER A 34 -10.46 -42.87 6.77
C SER A 34 -9.17 -43.39 7.40
N ASP A 35 -8.89 -44.68 7.24
CA ASP A 35 -7.72 -45.35 7.83
C ASP A 35 -6.52 -45.34 6.87
N ASP A 36 -6.61 -44.65 5.73
CA ASP A 36 -5.49 -44.48 4.82
C ASP A 36 -4.35 -43.71 5.53
N PRO A 37 -3.13 -44.30 5.64
CA PRO A 37 -2.02 -43.66 6.36
C PRO A 37 -1.58 -42.34 5.73
N GLU A 38 -1.59 -42.23 4.40
CA GLU A 38 -1.16 -41.03 3.68
C GLU A 38 -2.17 -39.90 3.90
N PHE A 39 -3.47 -40.21 3.81
CA PHE A 39 -4.52 -39.24 4.12
C PHE A 39 -4.44 -38.76 5.57
N THR A 40 -4.26 -39.68 6.51
CA THR A 40 -4.18 -39.36 7.94
C THR A 40 -2.97 -38.47 8.23
N GLU A 41 -1.82 -38.73 7.61
CA GLU A 41 -0.62 -37.89 7.74
C GLU A 41 -0.86 -36.48 7.18
N ILE A 42 -1.48 -36.37 6.00
CA ILE A 42 -1.81 -35.07 5.39
C ILE A 42 -2.75 -34.26 6.29
N VAL A 43 -3.80 -34.89 6.83
CA VAL A 43 -4.77 -34.23 7.71
C VAL A 43 -4.13 -33.84 9.05
N ASN A 44 -3.25 -34.67 9.61
CA ASN A 44 -2.51 -34.34 10.84
C ASN A 44 -1.53 -33.17 10.67
N ASN A 45 -1.09 -32.90 9.44
CA ASN A 45 -0.21 -31.78 9.10
C ASN A 45 -0.93 -30.42 9.00
N VAL A 46 -2.27 -30.40 9.10
CA VAL A 46 -3.11 -29.19 9.12
C VAL A 46 -3.02 -28.50 10.47
N GLN A 47 -2.81 -27.18 10.47
CA GLN A 47 -2.63 -26.39 11.68
C GLN A 47 -3.97 -26.01 12.33
N ASP A 48 -4.99 -25.68 11.55
CA ASP A 48 -6.32 -25.35 12.08
C ASP A 48 -7.07 -26.62 12.54
N GLU A 49 -7.33 -26.70 13.85
CA GLU A 49 -7.96 -27.85 14.49
C GLU A 49 -9.38 -28.14 13.94
N TYR A 50 -10.17 -27.11 13.66
CA TYR A 50 -11.52 -27.28 13.15
C TYR A 50 -11.53 -27.71 11.70
N LEU A 51 -10.60 -27.18 10.89
CA LEU A 51 -10.40 -27.64 9.53
C LEU A 51 -10.00 -29.12 9.52
N ARG A 52 -9.07 -29.52 10.40
CA ARG A 52 -8.65 -30.92 10.55
C ARG A 52 -9.82 -31.86 10.85
N GLU A 53 -10.68 -31.50 11.80
CA GLU A 53 -11.87 -32.29 12.15
C GLU A 53 -12.86 -32.40 10.98
N THR A 54 -13.14 -31.30 10.31
CA THR A 54 -14.10 -31.27 9.20
C THR A 54 -13.58 -32.01 7.96
N LEU A 55 -12.29 -31.88 7.64
CA LEU A 55 -11.60 -32.60 6.55
C LEU A 55 -11.66 -34.11 6.77
N SER A 56 -11.48 -34.57 8.02
CA SER A 56 -11.57 -35.99 8.40
C SER A 56 -12.95 -36.60 8.11
N LEU A 57 -13.98 -35.76 7.93
CA LEU A 57 -15.35 -36.17 7.62
C LEU A 57 -15.75 -35.84 6.17
N GLY A 58 -14.81 -35.37 5.35
CA GLY A 58 -15.02 -35.10 3.93
C GLY A 58 -15.50 -33.69 3.57
N VAL A 59 -15.43 -32.74 4.51
CA VAL A 59 -15.84 -31.34 4.29
C VAL A 59 -14.67 -30.41 4.61
N GLY A 60 -14.14 -29.73 3.61
CA GLY A 60 -13.16 -28.66 3.80
C GLY A 60 -13.83 -27.29 3.87
N PHE A 61 -13.24 -26.36 4.62
CA PHE A 61 -13.53 -24.94 4.50
C PHE A 61 -12.23 -24.14 4.42
N VAL A 62 -12.21 -23.12 3.57
CA VAL A 62 -11.07 -22.20 3.46
C VAL A 62 -11.56 -20.78 3.67
N HIS A 63 -10.72 -19.95 4.28
CA HIS A 63 -10.99 -18.53 4.46
C HIS A 63 -9.67 -17.79 4.70
N GLU A 64 -9.72 -16.47 4.73
CA GLU A 64 -8.54 -15.60 4.81
C GLU A 64 -7.65 -15.84 6.02
N GLY A 65 -8.20 -16.31 7.13
CA GLY A 65 -7.44 -16.61 8.34
C GLY A 65 -6.87 -18.02 8.45
N ILE A 66 -6.99 -18.86 7.43
CA ILE A 66 -6.33 -20.18 7.40
C ILE A 66 -4.95 -20.00 6.74
N SER A 67 -3.96 -20.76 7.22
CA SER A 67 -2.60 -20.72 6.66
C SER A 67 -2.60 -21.11 5.17
N LEU A 68 -1.72 -20.52 4.36
CA LEU A 68 -1.62 -20.87 2.93
C LEU A 68 -1.27 -22.36 2.72
N LYS A 69 -0.56 -22.97 3.68
CA LYS A 69 -0.28 -24.41 3.68
C LYS A 69 -1.57 -25.21 3.79
N ASP A 70 -2.42 -24.88 4.76
CA ASP A 70 -3.68 -25.58 5.01
C ASP A 70 -4.70 -25.35 3.87
N VAL A 71 -4.75 -24.15 3.29
CA VAL A 71 -5.57 -23.86 2.10
C VAL A 71 -5.18 -24.80 0.95
N LYS A 72 -3.89 -24.93 0.64
CA LYS A 72 -3.39 -25.83 -0.41
C LYS A 72 -3.72 -27.29 -0.12
N ILE A 73 -3.63 -27.72 1.14
CA ILE A 73 -4.01 -29.08 1.55
C ILE A 73 -5.50 -29.31 1.24
N ALA A 74 -6.38 -28.41 1.67
CA ALA A 74 -7.81 -28.53 1.43
C ALA A 74 -8.16 -28.52 -0.08
N GLU A 75 -7.54 -27.66 -0.87
CA GLU A 75 -7.71 -27.62 -2.33
C GLU A 75 -7.25 -28.91 -3.01
N THR A 76 -6.10 -29.44 -2.57
CA THR A 76 -5.54 -30.68 -3.13
C THR A 76 -6.46 -31.86 -2.82
N LEU A 77 -6.88 -32.01 -1.55
CA LEU A 77 -7.81 -33.06 -1.14
C LEU A 77 -9.15 -33.00 -1.89
N PHE A 78 -9.63 -31.79 -2.20
CA PHE A 78 -10.85 -31.61 -2.99
C PHE A 78 -10.63 -31.96 -4.47
N SER A 79 -9.52 -31.52 -5.05
CA SER A 79 -9.21 -31.73 -6.47
C SER A 79 -8.89 -33.19 -6.81
N THR A 80 -8.28 -33.93 -5.88
CA THR A 80 -8.07 -35.39 -5.99
C THR A 80 -9.35 -36.18 -5.74
N GLY A 81 -10.37 -35.54 -5.18
CA GLY A 81 -11.66 -36.15 -4.87
C GLY A 81 -11.70 -36.88 -3.54
N ALA A 82 -10.67 -36.77 -2.69
CA ALA A 82 -10.67 -37.37 -1.34
C ALA A 82 -11.80 -36.81 -0.46
N ILE A 83 -12.02 -35.49 -0.54
CA ILE A 83 -13.16 -34.79 0.08
C ILE A 83 -14.14 -34.31 -1.00
N GLN A 84 -15.43 -34.37 -0.70
CA GLN A 84 -16.48 -34.03 -1.68
C GLN A 84 -16.95 -32.58 -1.59
N VAL A 85 -16.77 -31.91 -0.45
CA VAL A 85 -17.30 -30.56 -0.23
C VAL A 85 -16.18 -29.61 0.17
N LEU A 86 -16.11 -28.46 -0.50
CA LEU A 86 -15.26 -27.33 -0.15
C LEU A 86 -16.11 -26.07 0.04
N ILE A 87 -15.94 -25.37 1.15
CA ILE A 87 -16.66 -24.14 1.50
C ILE A 87 -15.71 -22.95 1.47
N VAL A 88 -16.11 -21.88 0.78
CA VAL A 88 -15.25 -20.74 0.46
C VAL A 88 -16.03 -19.43 0.65
N PRO A 89 -15.51 -18.40 1.33
CA PRO A 89 -16.16 -17.09 1.38
C PRO A 89 -16.08 -16.38 0.02
N ARG A 90 -17.05 -15.51 -0.27
CA ARG A 90 -17.10 -14.74 -1.53
C ARG A 90 -15.79 -14.04 -1.89
N THR A 91 -15.08 -13.53 -0.88
CA THR A 91 -13.86 -12.74 -0.98
C THR A 91 -12.67 -13.53 -1.53
N MET A 92 -12.75 -14.86 -1.50
CA MET A 92 -11.75 -15.78 -2.02
C MET A 92 -12.16 -16.42 -3.35
N CYS A 93 -13.26 -16.01 -3.99
CA CYS A 93 -13.74 -16.68 -5.21
C CYS A 93 -12.69 -16.72 -6.33
N TYR A 94 -11.89 -15.65 -6.49
CA TYR A 94 -10.77 -15.60 -7.45
C TYR A 94 -9.45 -16.20 -6.93
N GLN A 95 -9.37 -16.55 -5.65
CA GLN A 95 -8.14 -17.03 -5.01
C GLN A 95 -8.07 -18.55 -4.94
N ILE A 96 -9.19 -19.24 -5.15
CA ILE A 96 -9.22 -20.70 -5.12
C ILE A 96 -8.87 -21.29 -6.48
N ASN A 97 -8.11 -22.37 -6.46
CA ASN A 97 -7.79 -23.14 -7.67
C ASN A 97 -8.50 -24.51 -7.64
N ALA A 98 -9.83 -24.48 -7.61
CA ALA A 98 -10.66 -25.66 -7.52
C ALA A 98 -11.92 -25.54 -8.38
N THR A 99 -12.23 -26.59 -9.13
CA THR A 99 -13.48 -26.72 -9.91
C THR A 99 -14.33 -27.84 -9.37
N ALA A 100 -15.65 -27.71 -9.50
CA ALA A 100 -16.63 -28.64 -8.94
C ALA A 100 -17.65 -29.08 -9.98
N TYR A 101 -18.32 -30.20 -9.73
CA TYR A 101 -19.53 -30.57 -10.48
C TYR A 101 -20.71 -29.67 -10.12
N THR A 102 -20.89 -29.44 -8.81
CA THR A 102 -21.94 -28.57 -8.28
C THR A 102 -21.34 -27.39 -7.54
N VAL A 103 -21.65 -26.16 -7.99
CA VAL A 103 -21.43 -24.95 -7.20
C VAL A 103 -22.74 -24.55 -6.53
N ILE A 104 -22.68 -24.24 -5.24
CA ILE A 104 -23.80 -23.66 -4.49
C ILE A 104 -23.36 -22.28 -4.04
N ILE A 105 -24.11 -21.24 -4.40
CA ILE A 105 -23.91 -19.87 -3.93
C ILE A 105 -24.97 -19.61 -2.85
N MET A 106 -24.53 -19.52 -1.61
CA MET A 106 -25.39 -19.38 -0.44
C MET A 106 -25.53 -17.90 -0.08
N ASP A 107 -26.67 -17.33 -0.47
CA ASP A 107 -26.95 -15.89 -0.41
C ASP A 107 -26.07 -15.06 -1.36
N THR A 108 -26.55 -13.89 -1.74
CA THR A 108 -25.92 -13.02 -2.76
C THR A 108 -25.75 -11.60 -2.28
N GLN A 109 -25.74 -11.40 -0.96
CA GLN A 109 -25.63 -10.09 -0.34
C GLN A 109 -24.51 -10.07 0.70
N VAL A 110 -23.91 -8.89 0.88
CA VAL A 110 -22.91 -8.62 1.91
C VAL A 110 -23.31 -7.37 2.69
N TYR A 111 -23.02 -7.35 3.97
CA TYR A 111 -23.24 -6.16 4.78
C TYR A 111 -22.15 -5.12 4.53
N ASN A 112 -22.52 -3.94 4.06
CA ASN A 112 -21.68 -2.75 3.99
C ASN A 112 -21.88 -1.91 5.27
N GLY A 113 -20.87 -1.91 6.15
CA GLY A 113 -20.89 -1.17 7.42
C GLY A 113 -20.61 0.32 7.32
N GLN A 114 -20.20 0.83 6.15
CA GLN A 114 -20.04 2.27 5.91
C GLN A 114 -21.41 2.95 5.80
N HIS A 115 -22.33 2.30 5.08
CA HIS A 115 -23.70 2.75 4.85
C HIS A 115 -24.75 2.03 5.71
N HIS A 116 -24.34 0.97 6.43
CA HIS A 116 -25.21 0.10 7.23
C HIS A 116 -26.33 -0.60 6.44
N VAL A 117 -26.05 -0.99 5.20
CA VAL A 117 -27.00 -1.67 4.29
C VAL A 117 -26.42 -2.98 3.76
N TYR A 118 -27.29 -3.85 3.26
CA TYR A 118 -26.85 -5.02 2.50
C TYR A 118 -26.75 -4.66 1.02
N GLU A 119 -25.59 -4.92 0.44
CA GLU A 119 -25.29 -4.73 -0.97
C GLU A 119 -25.24 -6.08 -1.67
N ASP A 120 -25.75 -6.12 -2.89
CA ASP A 120 -25.69 -7.32 -3.72
C ASP A 120 -24.25 -7.58 -4.19
N TYR A 121 -23.94 -8.84 -4.49
CA TYR A 121 -22.66 -9.16 -5.10
C TYR A 121 -22.55 -8.53 -6.48
N PRO A 122 -21.35 -8.06 -6.86
CA PRO A 122 -21.06 -7.79 -8.25
C PRO A 122 -21.40 -9.01 -9.09
N LEU A 123 -22.12 -8.80 -10.19
CA LEU A 123 -22.55 -9.91 -11.03
C LEU A 123 -21.37 -10.67 -11.64
N ALA A 124 -20.23 -9.99 -11.87
CA ALA A 124 -18.99 -10.63 -12.28
C ALA A 124 -18.50 -11.68 -11.27
N ASP A 125 -18.58 -11.39 -9.95
CA ASP A 125 -18.23 -12.36 -8.90
C ASP A 125 -19.16 -13.57 -8.96
N VAL A 126 -20.47 -13.34 -9.14
CA VAL A 126 -21.45 -14.43 -9.25
C VAL A 126 -21.16 -15.28 -10.49
N LEU A 127 -20.94 -14.67 -11.65
CA LEU A 127 -20.60 -15.38 -12.89
C LEU A 127 -19.30 -16.19 -12.75
N HIS A 128 -18.29 -15.63 -12.07
CA HIS A 128 -17.06 -16.34 -11.78
C HIS A 128 -17.34 -17.57 -10.90
N MET A 129 -18.11 -17.43 -9.82
CA MET A 129 -18.53 -18.55 -8.98
C MET A 129 -19.29 -19.61 -9.77
N VAL A 130 -20.24 -19.21 -10.63
CA VAL A 130 -20.97 -20.14 -11.52
C VAL A 130 -19.99 -20.88 -12.44
N GLY A 131 -19.01 -20.18 -13.01
CA GLY A 131 -18.02 -20.74 -13.93
C GLY A 131 -17.10 -21.80 -13.31
N LEU A 132 -17.00 -21.85 -11.97
CA LEU A 132 -16.27 -22.91 -11.26
C LEU A 132 -17.02 -24.24 -11.22
N ALA A 133 -18.31 -24.26 -11.58
CA ALA A 133 -19.06 -25.47 -11.87
C ALA A 133 -18.69 -25.99 -13.28
N ASN A 134 -17.46 -26.46 -13.45
CA ASN A 134 -16.94 -26.87 -14.76
C ASN A 134 -15.77 -27.85 -14.63
N ARG A 135 -15.99 -29.12 -14.98
CA ARG A 135 -14.93 -30.16 -14.97
C ARG A 135 -14.88 -30.90 -16.32
N PRO A 136 -14.32 -30.23 -17.36
CA PRO A 136 -14.30 -30.79 -18.70
C PRO A 136 -13.53 -32.12 -18.74
N GLY A 137 -14.09 -33.10 -19.45
CA GLY A 137 -13.52 -34.44 -19.56
C GLY A 137 -13.74 -35.35 -18.34
N LYS A 138 -14.38 -34.86 -17.27
CA LYS A 138 -14.80 -35.67 -16.11
C LYS A 138 -16.31 -35.85 -16.05
N ASP A 139 -17.07 -34.77 -16.24
CA ASP A 139 -18.54 -34.79 -16.17
C ASP A 139 -19.17 -34.41 -17.51
N ASP A 140 -20.35 -34.98 -17.81
CA ASP A 140 -21.14 -34.68 -19.02
C ASP A 140 -21.93 -33.36 -18.89
N ASP A 141 -22.28 -32.97 -17.66
CA ASP A 141 -22.95 -31.71 -17.34
C ASP A 141 -22.36 -31.08 -16.06
N ALA A 142 -22.86 -29.90 -15.72
CA ALA A 142 -22.51 -29.21 -14.49
C ALA A 142 -23.73 -28.54 -13.88
N ARG A 143 -23.69 -28.30 -12.57
CA ARG A 143 -24.83 -27.78 -11.81
C ARG A 143 -24.42 -26.54 -11.02
N CYS A 144 -25.26 -25.52 -11.04
CA CYS A 144 -25.15 -24.40 -10.14
C CYS A 144 -26.48 -24.14 -9.43
N VAL A 145 -26.45 -24.01 -8.12
CA VAL A 145 -27.59 -23.64 -7.28
C VAL A 145 -27.31 -22.30 -6.64
N LEU A 146 -28.00 -21.26 -7.11
CA LEU A 146 -27.92 -19.92 -6.53
C LEU A 146 -29.10 -19.71 -5.59
N MET A 147 -28.79 -19.58 -4.29
CA MET A 147 -29.76 -19.25 -3.26
C MET A 147 -29.69 -17.74 -3.01
N CYS A 148 -30.78 -17.00 -3.25
CA CYS A 148 -30.85 -15.56 -3.04
C CYS A 148 -32.20 -15.16 -2.46
N GLN A 149 -32.31 -13.91 -2.01
CA GLN A 149 -33.60 -13.32 -1.63
C GLN A 149 -34.58 -13.34 -2.81
N SER A 150 -35.86 -13.63 -2.55
CA SER A 150 -36.89 -13.73 -3.59
C SER A 150 -36.98 -12.51 -4.52
N SER A 151 -36.70 -11.30 -4.00
CA SER A 151 -36.67 -10.04 -4.74
C SER A 151 -35.57 -9.97 -5.81
N LYS A 152 -34.50 -10.78 -5.68
CA LYS A 152 -33.34 -10.81 -6.59
C LYS A 152 -33.41 -11.96 -7.60
N LYS A 153 -34.38 -12.86 -7.46
CA LYS A 153 -34.52 -14.06 -8.29
C LYS A 153 -34.61 -13.72 -9.79
N ASP A 154 -35.48 -12.80 -10.17
CA ASP A 154 -35.69 -12.46 -11.58
C ASP A 154 -34.50 -11.72 -12.18
N TYR A 155 -33.79 -10.92 -11.37
CA TYR A 155 -32.53 -10.29 -11.75
C TYR A 155 -31.49 -11.34 -12.16
N PHE A 156 -31.18 -12.30 -11.28
CA PHE A 156 -30.21 -13.35 -11.59
C PHE A 156 -30.68 -14.27 -12.71
N LYS A 157 -31.99 -14.58 -12.77
CA LYS A 157 -32.53 -15.36 -13.88
C LYS A 157 -32.26 -14.68 -15.22
N LYS A 158 -32.48 -13.37 -15.33
CA LYS A 158 -32.21 -12.65 -16.57
C LYS A 158 -30.72 -12.69 -16.92
N PHE A 159 -29.86 -12.23 -16.02
CA PHE A 159 -28.45 -11.99 -16.35
C PHE A 159 -27.53 -13.21 -16.30
N LEU A 160 -27.98 -14.35 -15.78
CA LEU A 160 -27.24 -15.62 -15.86
C LEU A 160 -27.58 -16.42 -17.13
N TYR A 161 -28.77 -16.23 -17.71
CA TYR A 161 -29.17 -16.93 -18.93
C TYR A 161 -28.97 -16.09 -20.20
N GLU A 162 -28.98 -14.76 -20.09
CA GLU A 162 -28.70 -13.84 -21.20
C GLU A 162 -27.23 -13.35 -21.15
N PRO A 163 -26.64 -13.04 -22.32
CA PRO A 163 -25.31 -12.43 -22.35
C PRO A 163 -25.31 -11.07 -21.63
N LEU A 164 -24.21 -10.79 -20.92
CA LEU A 164 -24.10 -9.60 -20.07
C LEU A 164 -23.88 -8.32 -20.90
N PRO A 165 -24.72 -7.28 -20.75
CA PRO A 165 -24.37 -5.94 -21.23
C PRO A 165 -23.26 -5.35 -20.37
N VAL A 166 -22.20 -4.85 -21.01
CA VAL A 166 -21.07 -4.18 -20.34
C VAL A 166 -21.02 -2.73 -20.79
N GLU A 167 -20.93 -1.82 -19.83
CA GLU A 167 -20.84 -0.37 -20.03
C GLU A 167 -19.52 0.18 -19.47
N SER A 168 -19.07 1.30 -20.03
CA SER A 168 -17.91 2.02 -19.52
C SER A 168 -18.31 2.85 -18.29
N HIS A 169 -17.38 3.04 -17.36
CA HIS A 169 -17.49 4.01 -16.26
C HIS A 169 -16.32 5.01 -16.27
N LEU A 170 -15.57 5.06 -17.39
CA LEU A 170 -14.38 5.89 -17.54
C LEU A 170 -14.69 7.40 -17.40
N ASP A 171 -15.90 7.80 -17.73
CA ASP A 171 -16.44 9.16 -17.53
C ASP A 171 -16.41 9.62 -16.08
N THR A 172 -16.47 8.69 -15.12
CA THR A 172 -16.42 9.01 -13.68
C THR A 172 -15.02 8.94 -13.06
N CYS A 173 -14.03 8.41 -13.78
CA CYS A 173 -12.65 8.21 -13.29
C CYS A 173 -11.58 8.73 -14.27
N LEU A 174 -11.90 9.78 -15.02
CA LEU A 174 -11.06 10.26 -16.12
C LEU A 174 -9.83 11.07 -15.66
N HIS A 175 -9.94 11.79 -14.55
CA HIS A 175 -8.92 12.76 -14.08
C HIS A 175 -7.52 12.15 -13.94
N ASP A 176 -7.40 10.98 -13.31
CA ASP A 176 -6.10 10.34 -13.09
C ASP A 176 -5.43 9.92 -14.41
N HIS A 177 -6.22 9.44 -15.37
CA HIS A 177 -5.74 9.08 -16.71
C HIS A 177 -5.30 10.31 -17.49
N PHE A 178 -6.11 11.37 -17.52
CA PHE A 178 -5.76 12.61 -18.21
C PHE A 178 -4.49 13.23 -17.62
N ASN A 179 -4.37 13.28 -16.29
CA ASN A 179 -3.16 13.76 -15.65
C ASN A 179 -1.92 12.96 -16.08
N ALA A 180 -2.00 11.62 -16.09
CA ALA A 180 -0.88 10.78 -16.52
C ALA A 180 -0.52 10.96 -18.00
N GLU A 181 -1.52 11.09 -18.88
CA GLU A 181 -1.31 11.30 -20.31
C GLU A 181 -0.77 12.72 -20.63
N ILE A 182 -1.09 13.72 -19.81
CA ILE A 182 -0.48 15.06 -19.90
C ILE A 182 0.98 15.02 -19.42
N VAL A 183 1.27 14.30 -18.33
CA VAL A 183 2.65 14.12 -17.82
C VAL A 183 3.54 13.42 -18.84
N THR A 184 3.00 12.42 -19.56
CA THR A 184 3.71 11.70 -20.62
C THR A 184 3.72 12.43 -21.97
N LYS A 185 3.01 13.56 -22.08
CA LYS A 185 2.84 14.38 -23.30
C LYS A 185 2.12 13.66 -24.44
N THR A 186 1.25 12.69 -24.12
CA THR A 186 0.29 12.16 -25.08
C THR A 186 -0.84 13.16 -25.34
N ILE A 187 -1.24 13.90 -24.29
CA ILE A 187 -2.21 14.99 -24.37
C ILE A 187 -1.45 16.30 -24.15
N GLU A 188 -1.24 17.07 -25.22
CA GLU A 188 -0.58 18.38 -25.13
C GLU A 188 -1.59 19.54 -25.18
N ASN A 189 -2.79 19.31 -25.69
CA ASN A 189 -3.87 20.32 -25.78
C ASN A 189 -5.26 19.68 -25.66
N LYS A 190 -6.31 20.52 -25.64
CA LYS A 190 -7.71 20.05 -25.52
C LYS A 190 -8.16 19.15 -26.68
N GLN A 191 -7.66 19.36 -27.89
CA GLN A 191 -8.01 18.54 -29.04
C GLN A 191 -7.43 17.12 -28.89
N ASP A 192 -6.19 17.00 -28.44
CA ASP A 192 -5.57 15.69 -28.17
C ASP A 192 -6.36 14.91 -27.11
N ALA A 193 -6.91 15.60 -26.09
CA ALA A 193 -7.75 14.98 -25.07
C ALA A 193 -9.06 14.43 -25.64
N VAL A 194 -9.71 15.16 -26.56
CA VAL A 194 -10.89 14.67 -27.30
C VAL A 194 -10.51 13.47 -28.16
N ASP A 195 -9.40 13.56 -28.90
CA ASP A 195 -8.91 12.50 -29.76
C ASP A 195 -8.60 11.24 -28.93
N TYR A 196 -7.95 11.38 -27.77
CA TYR A 196 -7.69 10.31 -26.81
C TYR A 196 -8.98 9.58 -26.40
N LEU A 197 -10.04 10.33 -26.08
CA LEU A 197 -11.34 9.73 -25.73
C LEU A 197 -11.94 8.89 -26.88
N THR A 198 -11.67 9.22 -28.13
CA THR A 198 -12.20 8.44 -29.27
C THR A 198 -11.65 7.01 -29.33
N TRP A 199 -10.51 6.74 -28.71
CA TRP A 199 -9.91 5.40 -28.62
C TRP A 199 -10.56 4.51 -27.57
N THR A 200 -11.42 5.07 -26.72
CA THR A 200 -11.92 4.39 -25.53
C THR A 200 -13.18 3.56 -25.82
N PHE A 201 -13.44 2.59 -24.93
CA PHE A 201 -14.72 1.87 -24.93
C PHE A 201 -15.91 2.79 -24.59
N LEU A 202 -15.67 3.84 -23.79
CA LEU A 202 -16.67 4.89 -23.48
C LEU A 202 -17.23 5.49 -24.76
N TYR A 203 -16.37 5.97 -25.66
CA TYR A 203 -16.80 6.58 -26.92
C TYR A 203 -17.67 5.63 -27.76
N ARG A 204 -17.28 4.36 -27.85
CA ARG A 204 -18.08 3.34 -28.55
C ARG A 204 -19.46 3.17 -27.92
N ARG A 205 -19.54 3.14 -26.58
CA ARG A 205 -20.80 2.92 -25.87
C ARG A 205 -21.73 4.13 -25.83
N MET A 206 -21.20 5.36 -25.85
CA MET A 206 -22.01 6.59 -25.93
C MET A 206 -22.97 6.57 -27.14
N THR A 207 -22.55 6.02 -28.27
CA THR A 207 -23.41 5.88 -29.47
C THR A 207 -24.48 4.80 -29.34
N GLN A 208 -24.24 3.77 -28.52
CA GLN A 208 -25.07 2.57 -28.43
C GLN A 208 -26.10 2.64 -27.28
N ASN A 209 -25.75 3.31 -26.19
CA ASN A 209 -26.61 3.49 -25.03
C ASN A 209 -26.49 4.92 -24.47
N PRO A 210 -26.90 5.94 -25.24
CA PRO A 210 -26.69 7.36 -24.91
C PRO A 210 -27.27 7.76 -23.55
N ASN A 211 -28.47 7.28 -23.23
CA ASN A 211 -29.17 7.62 -21.99
C ASN A 211 -28.39 7.20 -20.73
N TYR A 212 -27.59 6.14 -20.82
CA TYR A 212 -26.75 5.69 -19.70
C TYR A 212 -25.68 6.72 -19.33
N TYR A 213 -25.14 7.40 -20.34
CA TYR A 213 -24.13 8.45 -20.21
C TYR A 213 -24.75 9.86 -20.15
N GLY A 214 -26.05 9.97 -19.89
CA GLY A 214 -26.75 11.26 -19.81
C GLY A 214 -26.97 11.98 -21.14
N LEU A 215 -26.77 11.31 -22.28
CA LEU A 215 -26.95 11.89 -23.62
C LEU A 215 -28.40 11.72 -24.10
N GLN A 216 -28.97 12.78 -24.68
CA GLN A 216 -30.33 12.75 -25.23
C GLN A 216 -30.40 12.29 -26.69
N GLU A 217 -29.37 12.61 -27.47
CA GLU A 217 -29.29 12.32 -28.91
C GLU A 217 -27.90 11.79 -29.30
N VAL A 218 -27.83 11.01 -30.38
CA VAL A 218 -26.60 10.33 -30.86
C VAL A 218 -26.02 10.95 -32.13
N THR A 219 -26.45 12.15 -32.52
CA THR A 219 -25.84 12.82 -33.68
C THR A 219 -24.37 13.11 -33.39
N HIS A 220 -23.54 13.18 -34.44
CA HIS A 220 -22.11 13.55 -34.30
C HIS A 220 -21.91 14.83 -33.50
N ARG A 221 -22.80 15.82 -33.65
CA ARG A 221 -22.75 17.08 -32.92
C ARG A 221 -22.92 16.88 -31.40
N HIS A 222 -24.00 16.22 -30.98
CA HIS A 222 -24.27 15.96 -29.56
C HIS A 222 -23.17 15.15 -28.87
N ILE A 223 -22.60 14.15 -29.55
CA ILE A 223 -21.48 13.35 -29.00
C ILE A 223 -20.22 14.21 -28.88
N SER A 224 -19.92 15.02 -29.89
CA SER A 224 -18.78 15.95 -29.85
C SER A 224 -18.92 16.99 -28.75
N GLU A 225 -20.13 17.55 -28.56
CA GLU A 225 -20.42 18.50 -27.49
C GLU A 225 -20.23 17.85 -26.12
N ALA A 226 -20.74 16.63 -25.91
CA ALA A 226 -20.57 15.91 -24.65
C ALA A 226 -19.12 15.52 -24.34
N LEU A 227 -18.36 15.06 -25.33
CA LEU A 227 -16.93 14.79 -25.15
C LEU A 227 -16.16 16.07 -24.82
N SER A 228 -16.49 17.18 -25.48
CA SER A 228 -15.84 18.47 -25.23
C SER A 228 -16.15 18.96 -23.81
N GLU A 229 -17.41 18.83 -23.36
CA GLU A 229 -17.80 19.17 -21.99
C GLU A 229 -17.07 18.29 -20.96
N LEU A 230 -16.95 16.98 -21.22
CA LEU A 230 -16.24 16.05 -20.35
C LEU A 230 -14.75 16.41 -20.24
N VAL A 231 -14.10 16.73 -21.35
CA VAL A 231 -12.70 17.19 -21.39
C VAL A 231 -12.55 18.50 -20.62
N GLU A 232 -13.40 19.49 -20.90
CA GLU A 232 -13.31 20.82 -20.27
C GLU A 232 -13.47 20.71 -18.75
N ASN A 233 -14.45 19.95 -18.27
CA ASN A 233 -14.68 19.74 -16.84
C ASN A 233 -13.48 19.03 -16.19
N THR A 234 -12.97 17.97 -16.82
CA THR A 234 -11.86 17.19 -16.27
C THR A 234 -10.57 18.01 -16.19
N LEU A 235 -10.23 18.76 -17.25
CA LEU A 235 -9.04 19.61 -17.29
C LEU A 235 -9.15 20.77 -16.30
N LYS A 236 -10.33 21.37 -16.17
CA LYS A 236 -10.60 22.44 -15.20
C LYS A 236 -10.46 21.95 -13.76
N ASP A 237 -10.95 20.76 -13.45
CA ASP A 237 -10.78 20.17 -12.11
C ASP A 237 -9.29 19.91 -11.83
N LEU A 238 -8.54 19.35 -12.79
CA LEU A 238 -7.10 19.11 -12.65
C LEU A 238 -6.29 20.40 -12.50
N GLU A 239 -6.67 21.47 -13.20
CA GLU A 239 -6.07 22.80 -13.07
C GLU A 239 -6.39 23.41 -11.69
N THR A 240 -7.62 23.25 -11.21
CA THR A 240 -8.05 23.71 -9.87
C THR A 240 -7.24 23.00 -8.78
N SER A 241 -7.00 21.69 -8.93
CA SER A 241 -6.15 20.89 -8.05
C SER A 241 -4.65 21.12 -8.26
N GLN A 242 -4.24 22.08 -9.11
CA GLN A 242 -2.85 22.44 -9.41
C GLN A 242 -2.00 21.26 -9.92
N CYS A 243 -2.64 20.28 -10.56
CA CYS A 243 -1.96 19.14 -11.19
C CYS A 243 -1.44 19.49 -12.58
N ILE A 244 -2.17 20.36 -13.31
CA ILE A 244 -1.81 20.85 -14.63
C ILE A 244 -1.96 22.37 -14.69
N ALA A 245 -1.39 23.00 -15.71
CA ALA A 245 -1.63 24.40 -16.07
C ALA A 245 -2.05 24.48 -17.54
N ILE A 246 -3.06 25.29 -17.85
CA ILE A 246 -3.51 25.53 -19.22
C ILE A 246 -2.98 26.90 -19.67
N LYS A 247 -2.17 26.94 -20.73
CA LYS A 247 -1.61 28.18 -21.31
C LYS A 247 -1.79 28.16 -22.81
N ASP A 248 -2.45 29.18 -23.36
CA ASP A 248 -2.66 29.30 -24.82
C ASP A 248 -3.24 28.02 -25.46
N ASP A 249 -4.19 27.36 -24.78
CA ASP A 249 -4.79 26.06 -25.09
C ASP A 249 -3.88 24.81 -24.92
N ASP A 250 -2.61 24.99 -24.58
CA ASP A 250 -1.69 23.92 -24.24
C ASP A 250 -1.82 23.51 -22.76
N CYS A 251 -1.82 22.20 -22.51
CA CYS A 251 -1.85 21.57 -21.19
C CYS A 251 -0.43 21.18 -20.75
N LEU A 252 0.05 21.78 -19.68
CA LEU A 252 1.37 21.51 -19.13
C LEU A 252 1.28 20.83 -17.76
N PRO A 253 2.05 19.75 -17.50
CA PRO A 253 2.06 19.11 -16.20
C PRO A 253 2.75 19.99 -15.15
N LEU A 254 2.18 20.05 -13.94
CA LEU A 254 2.79 20.68 -12.77
C LEU A 254 3.38 19.63 -11.82
N ASN A 255 4.14 20.09 -10.82
CA ASN A 255 4.80 19.20 -9.85
C ASN A 255 3.84 18.22 -9.18
N LEU A 256 2.65 18.67 -8.77
CA LEU A 256 1.65 17.80 -8.15
C LEU A 256 1.15 16.72 -9.12
N GLY A 257 0.89 17.07 -10.38
CA GLY A 257 0.47 16.12 -11.41
C GLY A 257 1.54 15.09 -11.72
N MET A 258 2.81 15.52 -11.77
CA MET A 258 3.97 14.63 -11.93
C MET A 258 4.09 13.64 -10.77
N ILE A 259 3.93 14.11 -9.52
CA ILE A 259 3.96 13.24 -8.32
C ILE A 259 2.80 12.24 -8.34
N ALA A 260 1.58 12.70 -8.64
CA ALA A 260 0.39 11.84 -8.74
C ALA A 260 0.59 10.72 -9.76
N SER A 261 1.07 11.08 -10.96
CA SER A 261 1.33 10.12 -12.03
C SER A 261 2.47 9.16 -11.68
N TYR A 262 3.57 9.65 -11.11
CA TYR A 262 4.75 8.85 -10.82
C TYR A 262 4.46 7.75 -9.77
N TYR A 263 3.72 8.10 -8.71
CA TYR A 263 3.35 7.15 -7.66
C TYR A 263 2.02 6.45 -7.90
N TYR A 264 1.32 6.74 -8.99
CA TYR A 264 -0.02 6.19 -9.29
C TYR A 264 -1.01 6.42 -8.13
N ILE A 265 -1.10 7.69 -7.72
CA ILE A 265 -1.95 8.20 -6.63
C ILE A 265 -3.07 9.03 -7.24
N ASN A 266 -4.26 8.94 -6.65
CA ASN A 266 -5.41 9.71 -7.12
C ASN A 266 -5.17 11.22 -6.95
N TYR A 267 -5.55 12.03 -7.95
CA TYR A 267 -5.30 13.47 -7.95
C TYR A 267 -5.91 14.19 -6.72
N THR A 268 -7.08 13.74 -6.24
CA THR A 268 -7.74 14.30 -5.05
C THR A 268 -6.92 14.06 -3.77
N THR A 269 -6.16 12.96 -3.71
CA THR A 269 -5.25 12.66 -2.60
C THR A 269 -4.06 13.63 -2.60
N ILE A 270 -3.50 13.93 -3.77
CA ILE A 270 -2.40 14.91 -3.88
C ILE A 270 -2.89 16.33 -3.60
N GLU A 271 -4.10 16.68 -4.02
CA GLU A 271 -4.74 17.94 -3.64
C GLU A 271 -4.89 18.04 -2.11
N LEU A 272 -5.42 16.99 -1.47
CA LEU A 272 -5.50 16.88 -0.01
C LEU A 272 -4.13 17.09 0.65
N PHE A 273 -3.08 16.47 0.12
CA PHE A 273 -1.73 16.62 0.64
C PHE A 273 -1.22 18.05 0.51
N SER A 274 -1.41 18.68 -0.65
CA SER A 274 -1.01 20.07 -0.90
C SER A 274 -1.68 21.05 0.08
N VAL A 275 -2.96 20.86 0.39
CA VAL A 275 -3.71 21.72 1.31
C VAL A 275 -3.43 21.42 2.79
N SER A 276 -3.18 20.15 3.13
CA SER A 276 -3.10 19.69 4.53
C SER A 276 -1.69 19.71 5.10
N LEU A 277 -0.66 19.49 4.27
CA LEU A 277 0.73 19.51 4.69
C LEU A 277 1.16 20.96 4.97
N LYS A 278 1.89 21.16 6.07
CA LYS A 278 2.32 22.48 6.56
C LYS A 278 3.77 22.42 7.02
N PRO A 279 4.48 23.57 7.13
CA PRO A 279 5.88 23.61 7.56
C PRO A 279 6.16 23.01 8.94
N LYS A 280 5.12 22.86 9.78
CA LYS A 280 5.19 22.33 11.16
C LYS A 280 4.51 20.97 11.33
N THR A 281 4.14 20.31 10.23
CA THR A 281 3.51 18.99 10.29
C THR A 281 4.50 17.96 10.85
N LYS A 282 4.05 17.18 11.83
CA LYS A 282 4.83 16.13 12.50
C LYS A 282 4.33 14.74 12.11
N ALA A 283 5.06 13.69 12.46
CA ALA A 283 4.71 12.29 12.20
C ALA A 283 3.24 11.92 12.48
N ARG A 284 2.67 12.41 13.60
CA ARG A 284 1.25 12.20 13.93
C ARG A 284 0.30 12.81 12.89
N GLY A 285 0.56 14.04 12.47
CA GLY A 285 -0.23 14.71 11.45
C GLY A 285 -0.08 14.06 10.09
N LEU A 286 1.12 13.58 9.75
CA LEU A 286 1.36 12.82 8.52
C LEU A 286 0.52 11.53 8.46
N LEU A 287 0.51 10.75 9.55
CA LEU A 287 -0.33 9.54 9.63
C LEU A 287 -1.83 9.85 9.43
N GLU A 288 -2.32 10.94 10.03
CA GLU A 288 -3.72 11.37 9.89
C GLU A 288 -4.03 11.80 8.44
N ILE A 289 -3.15 12.60 7.83
CA ILE A 289 -3.30 13.06 6.44
C ILE A 289 -3.28 11.87 5.46
N ILE A 290 -2.33 10.93 5.62
CA ILE A 290 -2.22 9.74 4.79
C ILE A 290 -3.45 8.85 4.94
N SER A 291 -3.99 8.71 6.15
CA SER A 291 -5.19 7.87 6.38
C SER A 291 -6.44 8.42 5.69
N ASN A 292 -6.49 9.73 5.46
CA ASN A 292 -7.58 10.41 4.75
C ASN A 292 -7.46 10.36 3.21
N ALA A 293 -6.46 9.66 2.67
CA ALA A 293 -6.26 9.51 1.23
C ALA A 293 -7.42 8.76 0.55
N ALA A 294 -7.75 9.12 -0.69
CA ALA A 294 -8.87 8.55 -1.45
C ALA A 294 -8.70 7.04 -1.73
N GLU A 295 -7.47 6.53 -1.75
CA GLU A 295 -7.14 5.10 -1.91
C GLU A 295 -7.69 4.23 -0.77
N PHE A 296 -8.05 4.86 0.35
CA PHE A 296 -8.65 4.24 1.53
C PHE A 296 -10.15 4.43 1.64
N ALA A 297 -10.78 5.25 0.78
CA ALA A 297 -12.21 5.55 0.86
C ALA A 297 -13.11 4.31 0.72
N ASN A 298 -12.65 3.30 -0.02
CA ASN A 298 -13.40 2.06 -0.30
C ASN A 298 -13.01 0.89 0.62
N PHE A 299 -12.31 1.15 1.73
CA PHE A 299 -11.96 0.08 2.65
C PHE A 299 -13.21 -0.51 3.34
N PRO A 300 -13.36 -1.85 3.36
CA PRO A 300 -14.61 -2.45 3.83
C PRO A 300 -14.78 -2.27 5.34
N ILE A 301 -15.95 -1.82 5.77
CA ILE A 301 -16.40 -1.89 7.17
C ILE A 301 -17.34 -3.07 7.32
N ARG A 302 -16.96 -4.07 8.12
CA ARG A 302 -17.73 -5.31 8.31
C ARG A 302 -18.73 -5.18 9.47
N TYR A 303 -19.64 -6.15 9.55
CA TYR A 303 -20.67 -6.17 10.59
C TYR A 303 -20.08 -6.21 12.00
N LYS A 304 -20.53 -5.28 12.87
CA LYS A 304 -20.06 -5.07 14.25
C LYS A 304 -18.55 -4.79 14.38
N GLU A 305 -17.91 -4.34 13.32
CA GLU A 305 -16.50 -3.96 13.35
C GLU A 305 -16.28 -2.68 14.17
N ASP A 306 -17.28 -1.80 14.26
CA ASP A 306 -17.27 -0.58 15.08
C ASP A 306 -16.95 -0.87 16.56
N VAL A 307 -17.46 -1.97 17.11
CA VAL A 307 -17.19 -2.40 18.50
C VAL A 307 -15.73 -2.81 18.67
N VAL A 308 -15.14 -3.45 17.66
CA VAL A 308 -13.73 -3.88 17.67
C VAL A 308 -12.82 -2.66 17.55
N LEU A 309 -13.14 -1.74 16.63
CA LEU A 309 -12.38 -0.50 16.43
C LEU A 309 -12.41 0.40 17.67
N LYS A 310 -13.55 0.50 18.36
CA LYS A 310 -13.66 1.21 19.66
C LYS A 310 -12.72 0.64 20.73
N LYS A 311 -12.64 -0.70 20.84
CA LYS A 311 -11.73 -1.39 21.77
C LYS A 311 -10.27 -1.23 21.37
N LEU A 312 -9.97 -1.18 20.08
CA LEU A 312 -8.62 -0.93 19.59
C LEU A 312 -8.18 0.50 19.91
N ALA A 313 -9.05 1.48 19.65
CA ALA A 313 -8.77 2.89 19.94
C ALA A 313 -8.43 3.14 21.42
N SER A 314 -9.06 2.44 22.36
CA SER A 314 -8.73 2.58 23.80
C SER A 314 -7.35 2.07 24.19
N LYS A 315 -6.73 1.20 23.37
CA LYS A 315 -5.39 0.64 23.62
C LYS A 315 -4.27 1.43 22.97
N LEU A 316 -4.60 2.31 22.03
CA LEU A 316 -3.61 3.06 21.27
C LEU A 316 -3.23 4.36 21.99
N PRO A 317 -1.95 4.78 21.92
CA PRO A 317 -1.42 5.92 22.67
C PRO A 317 -2.03 7.28 22.27
N ASN A 318 -2.83 7.34 21.21
CA ASN A 318 -3.48 8.55 20.71
C ASN A 318 -4.96 8.29 20.42
N THR A 319 -5.81 8.48 21.43
CA THR A 319 -7.26 8.35 21.26
C THR A 319 -7.81 9.50 20.41
N LEU A 320 -8.33 9.14 19.24
CA LEU A 320 -9.14 10.05 18.44
C LEU A 320 -10.48 10.24 19.17
N LYS A 321 -10.76 11.45 19.64
CA LYS A 321 -12.03 11.79 20.28
C LYS A 321 -13.07 12.06 19.18
N ASN A 322 -14.31 11.58 19.38
CA ASN A 322 -15.48 11.86 18.53
C ASN A 322 -15.39 11.38 17.06
N GLN A 323 -14.83 10.18 16.82
CA GLN A 323 -14.76 9.63 15.46
C GLN A 323 -16.00 8.84 15.05
N LYS A 324 -16.29 8.86 13.76
CA LYS A 324 -17.31 8.02 13.13
C LYS A 324 -16.70 6.64 12.86
N TRP A 325 -17.12 5.62 13.62
CA TRP A 325 -16.57 4.27 13.50
C TRP A 325 -16.96 3.52 12.22
N SER A 326 -17.91 4.06 11.45
CA SER A 326 -18.26 3.60 10.11
C SER A 326 -17.48 4.31 9.00
N ASP A 327 -16.55 5.20 9.34
CA ASP A 327 -15.65 5.85 8.39
C ASP A 327 -14.42 4.98 8.10
N PRO A 328 -14.15 4.63 6.83
CA PRO A 328 -12.95 3.88 6.42
C PRO A 328 -11.63 4.56 6.79
N HIS A 329 -11.54 5.89 6.72
CA HIS A 329 -10.30 6.62 7.03
C HIS A 329 -9.94 6.50 8.52
N THR A 330 -10.93 6.63 9.40
CA THR A 330 -10.78 6.35 10.84
C THR A 330 -10.28 4.92 11.08
N LYS A 331 -10.83 3.93 10.38
CA LYS A 331 -10.37 2.53 10.48
C LYS A 331 -8.90 2.42 10.07
N ILE A 332 -8.51 2.98 8.93
CA ILE A 332 -7.12 2.93 8.44
C ILE A 332 -6.16 3.56 9.44
N LEU A 333 -6.49 4.72 10.00
CA LEU A 333 -5.66 5.36 11.00
C LEU A 333 -5.43 4.46 12.22
N LEU A 334 -6.47 3.77 12.70
CA LEU A 334 -6.33 2.81 13.81
C LEU A 334 -5.50 1.59 13.43
N LEU A 335 -5.67 1.07 12.21
CA LEU A 335 -4.92 -0.08 11.71
C LEU A 335 -3.42 0.25 11.53
N LEU A 336 -3.09 1.41 10.98
CA LEU A 336 -1.70 1.86 10.87
C LEU A 336 -1.06 2.06 12.25
N ASN A 337 -1.76 2.65 13.21
CA ASN A 337 -1.25 2.75 14.58
C ASN A 337 -1.11 1.37 15.25
N ALA A 338 -2.03 0.44 14.98
CA ALA A 338 -1.94 -0.94 15.48
C ALA A 338 -0.73 -1.69 14.91
N HIS A 339 -0.42 -1.47 13.62
CA HIS A 339 0.79 -1.97 12.96
C HIS A 339 2.06 -1.45 13.64
N LEU A 340 2.17 -0.13 13.83
CA LEU A 340 3.32 0.49 14.51
C LEU A 340 3.47 0.03 15.97
N SER A 341 2.36 -0.28 16.64
CA SER A 341 2.35 -0.85 17.99
C SER A 341 2.53 -2.38 18.03
N ARG A 342 2.63 -3.06 16.87
CA ARG A 342 2.67 -4.53 16.74
C ARG A 342 1.53 -5.25 17.49
N ILE A 343 0.32 -4.67 17.48
CA ILE A 343 -0.86 -5.27 18.12
C ILE A 343 -1.41 -6.36 17.21
N GLN A 344 -1.45 -7.60 17.71
CA GLN A 344 -2.06 -8.71 16.98
C GLN A 344 -3.60 -8.58 16.95
N LEU A 345 -4.18 -8.49 15.75
CA LEU A 345 -5.62 -8.45 15.53
C LEU A 345 -6.14 -9.78 14.95
N SER A 346 -7.44 -9.82 14.65
CA SER A 346 -8.02 -10.94 13.92
C SER A 346 -7.42 -11.02 12.51
N ALA A 347 -7.40 -12.22 11.92
CA ALA A 347 -6.82 -12.41 10.59
C ALA A 347 -7.42 -11.51 9.49
N GLU A 348 -8.70 -11.14 9.59
CA GLU A 348 -9.35 -10.19 8.68
C GLU A 348 -8.74 -8.79 8.79
N LEU A 349 -8.54 -8.30 10.01
CA LEU A 349 -7.95 -6.98 10.27
C LEU A 349 -6.46 -6.95 9.98
N ASN A 350 -5.75 -8.07 10.17
CA ASN A 350 -4.34 -8.16 9.79
C ASN A 350 -4.18 -8.09 8.27
N LYS A 351 -5.04 -8.74 7.48
CA LYS A 351 -5.03 -8.55 6.02
C LYS A 351 -5.33 -7.10 5.64
N ASP A 352 -6.30 -6.48 6.30
CA ASP A 352 -6.58 -5.06 6.11
C ASP A 352 -5.35 -4.18 6.42
N ILE A 353 -4.58 -4.50 7.48
CA ILE A 353 -3.30 -3.86 7.81
C ILE A 353 -2.29 -4.05 6.68
N GLU A 354 -2.13 -5.27 6.17
CA GLU A 354 -1.19 -5.54 5.07
C GLU A 354 -1.48 -4.66 3.85
N PHE A 355 -2.75 -4.59 3.42
CA PHE A 355 -3.16 -3.70 2.33
C PHE A 355 -2.95 -2.21 2.66
N ALA A 356 -3.24 -1.81 3.90
CA ALA A 356 -3.08 -0.42 4.34
C ALA A 356 -1.62 0.02 4.34
N VAL A 357 -0.72 -0.81 4.87
CA VAL A 357 0.72 -0.53 4.97
C VAL A 357 1.36 -0.39 3.59
N LEU A 358 1.00 -1.25 2.62
CA LEU A 358 1.53 -1.16 1.26
C LEU A 358 1.15 0.15 0.58
N LYS A 359 -0.14 0.52 0.64
CA LYS A 359 -0.63 1.79 0.07
C LYS A 359 -0.03 3.00 0.82
N ALA A 360 -0.01 2.95 2.15
CA ALA A 360 0.54 4.02 2.98
C ALA A 360 2.02 4.28 2.68
N THR A 361 2.82 3.23 2.43
CA THR A 361 4.25 3.39 2.08
C THR A 361 4.44 4.31 0.86
N ARG A 362 3.65 4.06 -0.19
CA ARG A 362 3.69 4.84 -1.43
C ARG A 362 3.17 6.27 -1.24
N LEU A 363 2.11 6.43 -0.45
CA LEU A 363 1.57 7.74 -0.08
C LEU A 363 2.59 8.56 0.73
N THR A 364 3.33 7.92 1.65
CA THR A 364 4.41 8.55 2.40
C THR A 364 5.51 9.07 1.49
N GLN A 365 5.91 8.30 0.47
CA GLN A 365 6.90 8.74 -0.53
C GLN A 365 6.39 9.96 -1.31
N ALA A 366 5.12 9.98 -1.71
CA ALA A 366 4.53 11.17 -2.32
C ALA A 366 4.46 12.37 -1.37
N CYS A 367 4.20 12.16 -0.08
CA CYS A 367 4.30 13.24 0.92
C CYS A 367 5.72 13.83 0.96
N VAL A 368 6.77 12.99 0.91
CA VAL A 368 8.17 13.48 0.85
C VAL A 368 8.38 14.40 -0.35
N ASP A 369 7.89 14.02 -1.53
CA ASP A 369 8.08 14.80 -2.75
C ASP A 369 7.25 16.10 -2.75
N VAL A 370 6.05 16.10 -2.18
CA VAL A 370 5.25 17.33 -1.99
C VAL A 370 5.91 18.27 -0.97
N LEU A 371 6.43 17.73 0.13
CA LEU A 371 7.08 18.52 1.18
C LEU A 371 8.40 19.13 0.72
N SER A 372 9.18 18.36 -0.06
CA SER A 372 10.43 18.83 -0.65
C SER A 372 10.20 19.85 -1.77
N SER A 373 9.17 19.68 -2.59
CA SER A 373 8.76 20.69 -3.59
C SER A 373 8.36 22.03 -2.95
N ASN A 374 7.80 21.98 -1.74
CA ASN A 374 7.47 23.17 -0.94
C ASN A 374 8.67 23.72 -0.12
N GLY A 375 9.82 23.05 -0.13
CA GLY A 375 11.03 23.48 0.56
C GLY A 375 11.00 23.32 2.09
N TRP A 376 10.16 22.42 2.65
CA TRP A 376 10.07 22.25 4.12
C TRP A 376 10.90 21.06 4.61
N LEU A 377 11.98 21.34 5.34
CA LEU A 377 12.94 20.32 5.77
C LEU A 377 12.39 19.35 6.84
N THR A 378 11.97 19.88 7.99
CA THR A 378 11.56 19.07 9.15
C THR A 378 10.40 18.12 8.83
N PRO A 379 9.31 18.56 8.17
CA PRO A 379 8.23 17.64 7.81
C PRO A 379 8.68 16.58 6.80
N ALA A 380 9.58 16.91 5.86
CA ALA A 380 10.10 15.95 4.88
C ALA A 380 10.89 14.85 5.58
N ILE A 381 11.77 15.20 6.53
CA ILE A 381 12.49 14.22 7.37
C ILE A 381 11.50 13.34 8.14
N HIS A 382 10.48 13.93 8.77
CA HIS A 382 9.43 13.13 9.45
C HIS A 382 8.66 12.19 8.52
N ALA A 383 8.49 12.54 7.25
CA ALA A 383 7.88 11.66 6.26
C ALA A 383 8.83 10.52 5.87
N MET A 384 10.13 10.77 5.77
CA MET A 384 11.14 9.73 5.54
C MET A 384 11.22 8.76 6.73
N GLU A 385 11.26 9.28 7.96
CA GLU A 385 11.17 8.49 9.20
C GLU A 385 9.89 7.64 9.22
N LEU A 386 8.75 8.20 8.78
CA LEU A 386 7.49 7.46 8.71
C LEU A 386 7.58 6.27 7.73
N SER A 387 8.34 6.38 6.64
CA SER A 387 8.60 5.24 5.75
C SER A 387 9.35 4.11 6.47
N GLN A 388 10.36 4.45 7.27
CA GLN A 388 11.10 3.48 8.08
C GLN A 388 10.18 2.85 9.13
N MET A 389 9.37 3.66 9.82
CA MET A 389 8.39 3.22 10.83
C MET A 389 7.38 2.22 10.26
N LEU A 390 6.83 2.49 9.07
CA LEU A 390 5.90 1.59 8.38
C LEU A 390 6.58 0.28 7.97
N THR A 391 7.84 0.34 7.54
CA THR A 391 8.62 -0.83 7.12
C THR A 391 8.94 -1.73 8.31
N GLN A 392 9.43 -1.17 9.42
CA GLN A 392 9.88 -1.92 10.61
C GLN A 392 8.80 -2.14 11.68
N ALA A 393 7.60 -1.62 11.46
CA ALA A 393 6.46 -1.71 12.36
C ALA A 393 6.80 -1.22 13.78
N MET A 394 7.29 0.02 13.90
CA MET A 394 7.66 0.64 15.18
C MET A 394 7.57 2.16 15.13
N TYR A 395 7.49 2.82 16.29
CA TYR A 395 7.56 4.28 16.38
C TYR A 395 9.01 4.76 16.49
N SER A 396 9.28 5.98 16.02
CA SER A 396 10.62 6.59 16.06
C SER A 396 11.17 6.84 17.46
N ASN A 397 10.31 6.90 18.49
CA ASN A 397 10.72 7.08 19.89
C ASN A 397 11.00 5.76 20.63
N GLU A 398 10.86 4.61 19.96
CA GLU A 398 11.19 3.30 20.51
C GLU A 398 12.66 2.94 20.22
N SER A 399 13.21 1.97 20.95
CA SER A 399 14.61 1.53 20.72
C SER A 399 14.77 0.90 19.33
N TYR A 400 15.82 1.28 18.61
CA TYR A 400 16.16 0.74 17.30
C TYR A 400 16.40 -0.78 17.31
N LEU A 401 16.72 -1.36 18.47
CA LEU A 401 16.88 -2.80 18.66
C LEU A 401 15.55 -3.57 18.54
N LYS A 402 14.41 -2.88 18.59
CA LYS A 402 13.09 -3.48 18.32
C LYS A 402 12.97 -4.00 16.88
N GLN A 403 13.82 -3.55 15.96
CA GLN A 403 13.90 -4.05 14.58
C GLN A 403 14.40 -5.50 14.51
N LEU A 404 15.16 -5.96 15.50
CA LEU A 404 15.70 -7.31 15.51
C LEU A 404 14.58 -8.36 15.55
N PRO A 405 14.72 -9.46 14.80
CA PRO A 405 13.85 -10.63 14.95
C PRO A 405 13.83 -11.09 16.41
N HIS A 406 12.66 -11.53 16.88
CA HIS A 406 12.45 -12.07 18.24
C HIS A 406 12.74 -11.08 19.39
N ALA A 407 12.93 -9.78 19.10
CA ALA A 407 13.13 -8.77 20.13
C ALA A 407 11.89 -8.62 21.01
N ASN A 408 12.04 -8.94 22.29
CA ASN A 408 11.01 -8.76 23.31
C ASN A 408 11.37 -7.56 24.23
N ALA A 409 10.41 -7.15 25.07
CA ALA A 409 10.61 -6.02 25.98
C ALA A 409 11.78 -6.25 26.96
N ALA A 410 11.98 -7.50 27.41
CA ALA A 410 13.06 -7.87 28.32
C ALA A 410 14.44 -7.71 27.68
N LEU A 411 14.59 -8.06 26.40
CA LEU A 411 15.83 -7.83 25.64
C LEU A 411 16.14 -6.33 25.59
N ILE A 412 15.15 -5.51 25.22
CA ILE A 412 15.32 -4.06 25.10
C ILE A 412 15.72 -3.44 26.45
N GLU A 413 15.16 -3.92 27.56
CA GLU A 413 15.52 -3.48 28.91
C GLU A 413 16.97 -3.82 29.25
N ARG A 414 17.41 -5.07 28.98
CA ARG A 414 18.81 -5.48 29.17
C ARG A 414 19.79 -4.68 28.31
N CYS A 415 19.41 -4.35 27.08
CA CYS A 415 20.22 -3.51 26.20
C CYS A 415 20.41 -2.11 26.79
N LYS A 416 19.34 -1.51 27.32
CA LYS A 416 19.40 -0.21 27.99
C LYS A 416 20.30 -0.24 29.23
N GLU A 417 20.25 -1.30 30.03
CA GLU A 417 21.12 -1.46 31.20
C GLU A 417 22.60 -1.54 30.83
N LYS A 418 22.92 -2.03 29.63
CA LYS A 418 24.30 -2.13 29.10
C LYS A 418 24.69 -0.99 28.17
N ASP A 419 23.89 0.07 28.09
CA ASP A 419 24.14 1.23 27.22
C ASP A 419 24.28 0.86 25.72
N VAL A 420 23.53 -0.15 25.28
CA VAL A 420 23.43 -0.56 23.87
C VAL A 420 22.18 0.07 23.28
N ASP A 421 22.36 1.11 22.49
CA ASP A 421 21.29 1.98 21.96
C ASP A 421 20.94 1.70 20.49
N GLY A 422 21.85 1.09 19.72
CA GLY A 422 21.69 0.81 18.30
C GLY A 422 22.26 -0.53 17.84
N ILE A 423 22.05 -0.83 16.56
CA ILE A 423 22.48 -2.10 15.94
C ILE A 423 24.01 -2.14 15.77
N PHE A 424 24.64 -1.01 15.45
CA PHE A 424 26.11 -0.91 15.41
C PHE A 424 26.72 -1.18 16.80
N ALA A 425 26.17 -0.58 17.86
CA ALA A 425 26.62 -0.86 19.23
C ALA A 425 26.47 -2.34 19.62
N LEU A 426 25.44 -3.04 19.14
CA LEU A 426 25.28 -4.49 19.35
C LEU A 426 26.35 -5.31 18.60
N LEU A 427 26.73 -4.88 17.40
CA LEU A 427 27.77 -5.52 16.58
C LEU A 427 29.16 -5.33 17.19
N ASP A 428 29.42 -4.20 17.86
CA ASP A 428 30.72 -3.92 18.48
C ASP A 428 30.97 -4.69 19.80
N LEU A 429 29.95 -5.34 20.37
CA LEU A 429 30.11 -6.15 21.58
C LEU A 429 30.92 -7.43 21.33
N ASP A 430 31.71 -7.83 22.32
CA ASP A 430 32.32 -9.16 22.35
C ASP A 430 31.25 -10.28 22.29
N ASP A 431 31.57 -11.38 21.62
CA ASP A 431 30.62 -12.48 21.37
C ASP A 431 30.00 -13.03 22.67
N ASP A 432 30.80 -13.20 23.74
CA ASP A 432 30.31 -13.67 25.04
C ASP A 432 29.30 -12.68 25.65
N VAL A 433 29.56 -11.37 25.52
CA VAL A 433 28.68 -10.33 26.04
C VAL A 433 27.38 -10.28 25.23
N ARG A 434 27.48 -10.39 23.90
CA ARG A 434 26.36 -10.39 22.97
C ARG A 434 25.44 -11.59 23.21
N LEU A 435 25.99 -12.80 23.34
CA LEU A 435 25.22 -14.02 23.61
C LEU A 435 24.49 -13.96 24.95
N ASN A 436 25.18 -13.48 26.00
CA ASN A 436 24.58 -13.30 27.33
C ASN A 436 23.45 -12.27 27.35
N LEU A 437 23.52 -11.26 26.47
CA LEU A 437 22.50 -10.23 26.32
C LEU A 437 21.29 -10.72 25.51
N LEU A 438 21.52 -11.42 24.39
CA LEU A 438 20.46 -11.91 23.52
C LEU A 438 19.65 -13.04 24.19
N GLN A 439 20.32 -14.02 24.82
CA GLN A 439 19.69 -15.19 25.45
C GLN A 439 18.72 -15.95 24.53
N MET A 440 19.08 -16.05 23.26
CA MET A 440 18.27 -16.65 22.21
C MET A 440 18.73 -18.07 21.88
N ASN A 441 17.83 -18.88 21.34
CA ASN A 441 18.19 -20.20 20.82
C ASN A 441 18.99 -20.08 19.50
N LYS A 442 19.59 -21.18 19.03
CA LYS A 442 20.44 -21.17 17.82
C LYS A 442 19.70 -20.69 16.56
N HIS A 443 18.40 -20.99 16.43
CA HIS A 443 17.60 -20.55 15.28
C HIS A 443 17.36 -19.03 15.33
N GLU A 444 16.95 -18.52 16.49
CA GLU A 444 16.73 -17.09 16.73
C GLU A 444 18.02 -16.28 16.55
N LEU A 445 19.17 -16.80 17.01
CA LEU A 445 20.47 -16.19 16.79
C LEU A 445 20.84 -16.12 15.31
N ASN A 446 20.51 -17.15 14.52
CA ASN A 446 20.72 -17.12 13.07
C ASN A 446 19.84 -16.05 12.40
N ASP A 447 18.59 -15.88 12.84
CA ASP A 447 17.69 -14.85 12.32
C ASP A 447 18.23 -13.44 12.64
N VAL A 448 18.72 -13.23 13.86
CA VAL A 448 19.36 -11.97 14.28
C VAL A 448 20.65 -11.72 13.51
N ALA A 449 21.52 -12.72 13.36
CA ALA A 449 22.75 -12.59 12.58
C ALA A 449 22.46 -12.22 11.12
N ARG A 450 21.44 -12.84 10.51
CA ARG A 450 20.98 -12.48 9.16
C ARG A 450 20.50 -11.03 9.09
N PHE A 451 19.75 -10.57 10.10
CA PHE A 451 19.33 -9.17 10.16
C PHE A 451 20.54 -8.23 10.24
N CYS A 452 21.50 -8.50 11.13
CA CYS A 452 22.68 -7.65 11.30
C CYS A 452 23.56 -7.61 10.05
N ASN A 453 23.74 -8.75 9.37
CA ASN A 453 24.51 -8.80 8.11
C ASN A 453 23.83 -8.00 6.99
N ASN A 454 22.50 -7.98 6.95
CA ASN A 454 21.73 -7.23 5.97
C ASN A 454 21.53 -5.75 6.36
N TYR A 455 21.78 -5.38 7.61
CA TYR A 455 21.61 -4.02 8.09
C TYR A 455 22.60 -3.08 7.37
N PRO A 456 22.19 -1.89 6.88
CA PRO A 456 23.02 -1.11 5.98
C PRO A 456 24.34 -0.66 6.63
N SER A 457 25.45 -0.96 5.96
CA SER A 457 26.79 -0.46 6.30
C SER A 457 27.32 0.27 5.07
N ILE A 458 27.17 1.60 5.09
CA ILE A 458 27.44 2.49 3.96
C ILE A 458 28.32 3.64 4.45
N GLU A 459 29.46 3.81 3.80
CA GLU A 459 30.33 4.96 3.97
C GLU A 459 29.91 6.07 2.99
N VAL A 460 29.77 7.29 3.52
CA VAL A 460 29.34 8.48 2.76
C VAL A 460 30.49 9.47 2.71
N ASN A 461 31.04 9.66 1.53
CA ASN A 461 32.05 10.67 1.25
C ASN A 461 31.40 11.83 0.50
N HIS A 462 31.59 13.06 0.96
CA HIS A 462 31.01 14.24 0.31
C HIS A 462 32.05 15.32 0.06
N ARG A 463 31.90 16.07 -1.03
CA ARG A 463 32.75 17.20 -1.40
C ARG A 463 31.88 18.35 -1.91
N THR A 464 32.22 19.55 -1.47
CA THR A 464 31.64 20.79 -1.98
C THR A 464 32.56 21.37 -3.05
N SER A 465 31.98 21.85 -4.15
CA SER A 465 32.71 22.44 -5.28
C SER A 465 33.55 23.65 -4.87
N ASP A 466 32.95 24.65 -4.22
CA ASP A 466 33.63 25.87 -3.75
C ASP A 466 33.08 26.37 -2.40
N ASP A 467 33.96 26.79 -1.47
CA ASP A 467 33.55 27.33 -0.15
C ASP A 467 33.08 28.80 -0.22
N LYS A 468 33.38 29.49 -1.31
CA LYS A 468 33.05 30.90 -1.55
C LYS A 468 32.28 31.03 -2.85
N ILE A 469 30.99 31.27 -2.73
CA ILE A 469 30.05 31.30 -3.84
C ILE A 469 29.39 32.68 -3.87
N ARG A 470 29.04 33.18 -5.05
CA ARG A 470 28.29 34.44 -5.16
C ARG A 470 26.79 34.17 -5.20
N ILE A 471 26.00 35.16 -4.80
CA ILE A 471 24.55 35.11 -5.02
C ILE A 471 24.28 34.85 -6.51
N GLY A 472 23.47 33.82 -6.79
CA GLY A 472 23.12 33.40 -8.16
C GLY A 472 24.00 32.30 -8.76
N GLU A 473 25.11 31.94 -8.11
CA GLU A 473 25.90 30.75 -8.46
C GLU A 473 25.36 29.50 -7.73
N SER A 474 25.38 28.35 -8.40
CA SER A 474 24.90 27.08 -7.85
C SER A 474 25.99 26.41 -7.02
N VAL A 475 25.64 25.95 -5.81
CA VAL A 475 26.48 25.05 -5.02
C VAL A 475 26.21 23.63 -5.50
N SER A 476 27.25 22.91 -5.89
CA SER A 476 27.18 21.47 -6.13
C SER A 476 27.85 20.71 -4.98
N VAL A 477 27.11 19.76 -4.40
CA VAL A 477 27.56 18.81 -3.38
C VAL A 477 27.65 17.44 -4.05
N GLU A 478 28.86 16.97 -4.28
CA GLU A 478 29.14 15.64 -4.81
C GLU A 478 29.21 14.64 -3.65
N VAL A 479 28.48 13.53 -3.78
CA VAL A 479 28.39 12.46 -2.77
C VAL A 479 28.77 11.14 -3.42
N GLU A 480 29.77 10.48 -2.86
CA GLU A 480 30.21 9.12 -3.19
C GLU A 480 29.80 8.19 -2.05
N LEU A 481 29.17 7.07 -2.41
CA LEU A 481 28.57 6.11 -1.49
C LEU A 481 29.21 4.75 -1.75
N SER A 482 29.76 4.12 -0.70
CA SER A 482 30.33 2.76 -0.76
C SER A 482 29.70 1.86 0.30
N ARG A 483 29.24 0.67 -0.11
CA ARG A 483 28.62 -0.32 0.76
C ARG A 483 29.59 -1.45 1.07
N ASP A 484 29.77 -1.75 2.36
CA ASP A 484 30.65 -2.83 2.82
C ASP A 484 29.95 -4.19 2.83
N ASN A 485 28.65 -4.22 3.14
CA ASN A 485 27.88 -5.44 3.31
C ASN A 485 27.17 -5.93 2.03
N HIS A 486 27.72 -5.65 0.84
CA HIS A 486 27.10 -6.07 -0.41
C HIS A 486 27.16 -7.60 -0.60
N ILE A 487 26.16 -8.17 -1.27
CA ILE A 487 26.13 -9.59 -1.68
C ILE A 487 26.30 -9.63 -3.20
N ASP A 488 27.44 -10.14 -3.68
CA ASP A 488 27.78 -10.21 -5.11
C ASP A 488 27.63 -8.86 -5.85
N GLY A 489 27.98 -7.77 -5.16
CA GLY A 489 27.89 -6.41 -5.68
C GLY A 489 26.50 -5.78 -5.59
N PHE A 490 25.50 -6.46 -5.02
CA PHE A 490 24.13 -5.96 -4.84
C PHE A 490 23.82 -5.65 -3.37
N ALA A 491 22.86 -4.75 -3.14
CA ALA A 491 22.32 -4.52 -1.81
C ALA A 491 21.64 -5.79 -1.28
N PRO A 492 21.85 -6.16 0.00
CA PRO A 492 21.04 -7.20 0.63
C PRO A 492 19.55 -6.82 0.64
N PRO A 493 18.63 -7.80 0.59
CA PRO A 493 17.21 -7.51 0.71
C PRO A 493 16.88 -7.01 2.12
N VAL A 494 15.93 -6.07 2.21
CA VAL A 494 15.46 -5.54 3.49
C VAL A 494 14.83 -6.65 4.33
N VAL A 495 15.29 -6.78 5.56
CA VAL A 495 14.74 -7.69 6.57
C VAL A 495 13.70 -6.95 7.39
N ALA A 496 12.43 -7.12 7.00
CA ALA A 496 11.27 -6.50 7.65
C ALA A 496 10.13 -7.53 7.79
N PRO A 497 10.13 -8.37 8.86
CA PRO A 497 9.21 -9.50 8.98
C PRO A 497 7.73 -9.10 9.11
N PHE A 498 7.45 -7.87 9.51
CA PHE A 498 6.10 -7.32 9.64
C PHE A 498 5.64 -6.58 8.37
N TYR A 499 6.52 -6.41 7.37
CA TYR A 499 6.16 -5.78 6.11
C TYR A 499 5.57 -6.84 5.15
N PRO A 500 4.46 -6.57 4.43
CA PRO A 500 3.71 -7.63 3.76
C PRO A 500 4.41 -8.25 2.54
N VAL A 501 5.31 -7.50 1.90
CA VAL A 501 6.02 -7.90 0.68
C VAL A 501 7.51 -7.77 0.86
N LYS A 502 8.29 -8.37 -0.04
CA LYS A 502 9.73 -8.06 -0.09
C LYS A 502 9.91 -6.62 -0.53
N LYS A 503 10.81 -5.92 0.13
CA LYS A 503 11.14 -4.52 -0.14
C LYS A 503 12.62 -4.39 -0.46
N ASP A 504 12.92 -3.57 -1.45
CA ASP A 504 14.28 -3.15 -1.75
C ASP A 504 14.58 -1.84 -1.02
N GLU A 505 15.85 -1.67 -0.67
CA GLU A 505 16.32 -0.53 0.09
C GLU A 505 16.41 0.73 -0.79
N GLY A 506 15.80 1.82 -0.34
CA GLY A 506 15.89 3.14 -0.97
C GLY A 506 16.48 4.18 -0.02
N TRP A 507 17.12 5.20 -0.59
CA TRP A 507 17.76 6.27 0.17
C TRP A 507 17.37 7.64 -0.35
N TRP A 508 17.32 8.62 0.55
CA TRP A 508 17.26 10.02 0.23
C TRP A 508 18.56 10.71 0.64
N LEU A 509 19.14 11.45 -0.31
CA LEU A 509 20.12 12.50 -0.04
C LEU A 509 19.37 13.82 0.02
N VAL A 510 19.53 14.56 1.11
CA VAL A 510 18.85 15.84 1.32
C VAL A 510 19.87 16.86 1.78
N VAL A 511 19.90 18.01 1.12
CA VAL A 511 20.62 19.19 1.61
C VAL A 511 19.59 20.17 2.16
N GLY A 512 19.77 20.60 3.40
CA GLY A 512 18.89 21.57 4.04
C GLY A 512 19.63 22.50 4.98
N GLU A 513 18.96 23.61 5.32
CA GLU A 513 19.40 24.58 6.32
C GLU A 513 18.52 24.42 7.58
N PRO A 514 19.05 23.82 8.67
CA PRO A 514 18.24 23.53 9.86
C PRO A 514 17.72 24.78 10.58
N GLU A 515 18.48 25.88 10.55
CA GLU A 515 18.14 27.12 11.25
C GLU A 515 16.87 27.78 10.67
N THR A 516 16.69 27.71 9.35
CA THR A 516 15.54 28.29 8.62
C THR A 516 14.46 27.26 8.29
N ASN A 517 14.72 25.98 8.56
CA ASN A 517 13.86 24.85 8.17
C ASN A 517 13.65 24.73 6.65
N LEU A 518 14.64 25.17 5.87
CA LEU A 518 14.59 25.17 4.42
C LEU A 518 15.21 23.88 3.86
N LEU A 519 14.47 23.19 3.00
CA LEU A 519 15.00 22.10 2.18
C LEU A 519 15.53 22.69 0.87
N CYS A 520 16.83 22.55 0.61
CA CYS A 520 17.50 23.16 -0.53
C CYS A 520 17.54 22.23 -1.75
N SER A 521 17.85 20.96 -1.54
CA SER A 521 17.95 19.95 -2.60
C SER A 521 17.63 18.57 -2.06
N ILE A 522 17.04 17.72 -2.89
CA ILE A 522 16.74 16.33 -2.56
C ILE A 522 17.00 15.44 -3.77
N LYS A 523 17.53 14.24 -3.52
CA LYS A 523 17.69 13.21 -4.55
C LYS A 523 17.45 11.84 -3.96
N ARG A 524 16.62 11.04 -4.62
CA ARG A 524 16.44 9.63 -4.28
C ARG A 524 17.51 8.80 -4.99
N VAL A 525 18.15 7.90 -4.25
CA VAL A 525 19.22 7.02 -4.77
C VAL A 525 19.00 5.58 -4.32
N THR A 526 19.46 4.64 -5.13
CA THR A 526 19.56 3.22 -4.79
C THR A 526 21.04 2.84 -4.82
N ILE A 527 21.48 2.04 -3.85
CA ILE A 527 22.91 1.79 -3.63
C ILE A 527 23.13 0.30 -3.55
N ASN A 528 23.80 -0.23 -4.57
CA ASN A 528 24.33 -1.58 -4.61
C ASN A 528 25.70 -1.62 -3.91
N ALA A 529 26.80 -1.93 -4.62
CA ALA A 529 28.15 -1.80 -4.07
C ALA A 529 28.62 -0.35 -3.93
N THR A 530 28.40 0.47 -4.96
CA THR A 530 28.78 1.88 -4.99
C THR A 530 27.73 2.71 -5.71
N ALA A 531 27.58 3.97 -5.32
CA ALA A 531 26.77 4.95 -6.04
C ALA A 531 27.41 6.34 -5.95
N ALA A 532 27.12 7.20 -6.92
CA ALA A 532 27.53 8.59 -6.90
C ALA A 532 26.35 9.48 -7.25
N ALA A 533 26.25 10.63 -6.58
CA ALA A 533 25.18 11.58 -6.78
C ALA A 533 25.68 13.00 -6.53
N ALA A 534 25.30 13.94 -7.40
CA ALA A 534 25.44 15.36 -7.14
C ALA A 534 24.08 15.96 -6.78
N LEU A 535 24.09 16.85 -5.78
CA LEU A 535 22.97 17.71 -5.40
C LEU A 535 23.34 19.17 -5.65
N GLU A 536 22.51 19.88 -6.39
CA GLU A 536 22.70 21.28 -6.72
C GLU A 536 21.63 22.15 -6.06
N PHE A 537 22.01 23.32 -5.57
CA PHE A 537 21.10 24.34 -5.03
C PHE A 537 21.68 25.74 -5.11
N ASN A 538 20.82 26.76 -5.04
CA ASN A 538 21.19 28.17 -5.17
C ASN A 538 20.92 28.90 -3.85
N PRO A 539 21.96 29.36 -3.13
CA PRO A 539 21.78 30.17 -1.92
C PRO A 539 21.16 31.54 -2.27
N THR A 540 20.17 31.96 -1.49
CA THR A 540 19.40 33.20 -1.76
C THR A 540 19.88 34.40 -0.96
N GLU A 541 20.51 34.18 0.20
CA GLU A 541 20.95 35.25 1.10
C GLU A 541 22.48 35.35 1.15
N PRO A 542 23.05 36.57 1.25
CA PRO A 542 24.47 36.74 1.52
C PRO A 542 24.77 36.43 2.97
N GLY A 543 25.88 35.75 3.22
CA GLY A 543 26.29 35.42 4.57
C GLY A 543 27.00 34.08 4.67
N LYS A 544 27.26 33.67 5.92
CA LYS A 544 27.80 32.35 6.23
C LYS A 544 26.63 31.45 6.61
N HIS A 545 26.25 30.56 5.70
CA HIS A 545 25.14 29.62 5.90
C HIS A 545 25.64 28.26 6.34
N LYS A 546 24.97 27.68 7.33
CA LYS A 546 25.26 26.33 7.81
C LYS A 546 24.25 25.37 7.19
N TYR A 547 24.76 24.51 6.33
CA TYR A 547 23.97 23.47 5.70
C TYR A 547 24.28 22.12 6.32
N LYS A 548 23.34 21.20 6.16
CA LYS A 548 23.49 19.83 6.57
C LYS A 548 23.09 18.91 5.42
N LEU A 549 23.96 17.94 5.13
CA LEU A 549 23.67 16.82 4.25
C LEU A 549 23.09 15.69 5.11
N TYR A 550 21.87 15.29 4.80
CA TYR A 550 21.20 14.15 5.40
C TYR A 550 21.21 12.99 4.41
N PHE A 551 21.57 11.81 4.90
CA PHE A 551 21.49 10.55 4.18
C PHE A 551 20.54 9.64 4.95
N ILE A 552 19.32 9.46 4.43
CA ILE A 552 18.19 8.87 5.16
C ILE A 552 17.69 7.62 4.45
N CYS A 553 17.60 6.52 5.20
CA CYS A 553 17.09 5.25 4.69
C CYS A 553 15.56 5.27 4.62
N ASP A 554 14.96 4.56 3.66
CA ASP A 554 13.50 4.42 3.60
C ASP A 554 12.96 3.22 4.39
N SER A 555 13.85 2.38 4.93
CA SER A 555 13.54 1.02 5.38
C SER A 555 14.03 0.67 6.78
N TYR A 556 15.15 1.26 7.25
CA TYR A 556 15.76 0.95 8.53
C TYR A 556 15.85 2.21 9.40
N LEU A 557 15.58 2.08 10.70
CA LEU A 557 15.78 3.16 11.66
C LEU A 557 17.17 3.08 12.27
N GLY A 558 17.84 4.23 12.44
CA GLY A 558 19.17 4.32 13.04
C GLY A 558 20.32 4.03 12.06
N ALA A 559 20.04 4.01 10.75
CA ALA A 559 21.05 3.95 9.68
C ALA A 559 21.29 5.33 9.05
N ASP A 560 20.56 6.35 9.50
CA ASP A 560 20.61 7.70 8.95
C ASP A 560 21.90 8.41 9.38
N GLN A 561 22.49 9.19 8.47
CA GLN A 561 23.74 9.92 8.70
C GLN A 561 23.55 11.41 8.39
N GLU A 562 24.20 12.26 9.19
CA GLU A 562 24.12 13.71 9.06
C GLU A 562 25.52 14.32 9.01
N PHE A 563 25.76 15.22 8.05
CA PHE A 563 27.05 15.89 7.88
C PHE A 563 26.87 17.41 7.81
N ASP A 564 27.45 18.12 8.78
CA ASP A 564 27.45 19.57 8.80
C ASP A 564 28.51 20.14 7.85
N PHE A 565 28.14 21.11 7.03
CA PHE A 565 29.07 21.88 6.22
C PHE A 565 28.67 23.35 6.16
N THR A 566 29.57 24.21 5.71
CA THR A 566 29.33 25.65 5.68
C THR A 566 29.73 26.20 4.34
N VAL A 567 28.85 27.03 3.77
CA VAL A 567 29.12 27.77 2.54
C VAL A 567 29.09 29.26 2.86
N ARG A 568 30.06 30.01 2.33
CA ARG A 568 30.08 31.47 2.42
C ARG A 568 29.58 32.06 1.11
N VAL A 569 28.50 32.82 1.21
CA VAL A 569 27.86 33.51 0.09
C VAL A 569 28.24 34.99 0.13
N ASP A 570 28.98 35.46 -0.87
CA ASP A 570 29.38 36.87 -0.99
C ASP A 570 28.32 37.69 -1.78
N GLU A 571 28.14 38.96 -1.42
CA GLU A 571 27.19 39.88 -2.09
C GLU A 571 27.52 40.10 -3.58
N GLU A 572 26.47 40.33 -4.38
CA GLU A 572 26.58 40.67 -5.79
C GLU A 572 27.40 41.96 -5.99
N LYS A 573 28.36 41.96 -6.93
CA LYS A 573 29.15 43.16 -7.23
C LYS A 573 28.21 44.23 -7.80
N ARG A 574 27.96 45.31 -7.06
CA ARG A 574 27.51 46.58 -7.66
C ARG A 574 28.52 46.98 -8.73
N GLU A 575 28.14 46.95 -10.00
CA GLU A 575 28.93 47.56 -11.07
C GLU A 575 29.24 49.00 -10.68
N ARG A 576 30.50 49.29 -10.34
CA ARG A 576 30.98 50.66 -10.27
C ARG A 576 30.92 51.21 -11.68
N LYS A 577 29.84 51.91 -12.02
CA LYS A 577 29.83 52.88 -13.12
C LYS A 577 31.04 53.79 -12.92
N ARG A 578 32.10 53.57 -13.70
CA ARG A 578 33.15 54.57 -13.89
C ARG A 578 32.44 55.80 -14.44
N ARG A 579 32.26 56.83 -13.61
CA ARG A 579 32.00 58.18 -14.10
C ARG A 579 33.25 58.55 -14.90
N HIS A 580 33.12 58.59 -16.22
CA HIS A 580 34.01 59.39 -17.04
C HIS A 580 33.90 60.82 -16.50
N ALA A 581 34.98 61.31 -15.90
CA ALA A 581 35.19 62.73 -15.75
C ALA A 581 35.63 63.22 -17.13
N ASP A 582 34.72 63.93 -17.81
CA ASP A 582 35.10 64.85 -18.87
C ASP A 582 35.65 66.09 -18.16
N ASP A 583 36.97 66.29 -18.24
CA ASP A 583 37.61 67.57 -17.94
C ASP A 583 37.60 68.39 -19.25
N ASP A 584 36.87 69.50 -19.24
CA ASP A 584 37.06 70.69 -20.10
C ASP A 584 37.75 71.78 -19.28
#